data_AF-A0A524M2N0-F1
#
_entry.id   AF-A0A524M2N0-F1
#
_cell.length_a   1.000
_cell.length_b   1.000
_cell.length_c   1.000
_cell.angle_alpha   90.00
_cell.angle_beta   90.00
_cell.angle_gamma   90.00
#
_symmetry.space_group_name_H-M   'P 1'
#
loop_
_entity.id
_entity.type
_entity.pdbx_description
1 polymer ?
#
loop_
_entity_poly.entity_id
_entity_poly.type
_entity_poly.pdbx_seq_one_letter_code
_entity_poly.pdbx_strand_id
1 'polypeptide(L)'
;MGAFQQRAGKRSEKKIPVGKLFGLRKFDIIKTIKGVGFVKGKSSSGFFAISDIFGNKISASVNVKKICERLRARKSTLIQQRRTWKLTHSSPELKTQGFPSEGFT
;
A
#
# COMPACT_ATOMS: atom_id res chain seq x y z
N MET A 1 7.67 -7.65 10.78
CA MET A 1 8.23 -6.29 10.95
C MET A 1 7.39 -5.51 11.96
N GLY A 2 7.82 -5.54 13.22
CA GLY A 2 7.14 -4.90 14.36
C GLY A 2 7.47 -3.41 14.50
N ALA A 3 6.75 -2.72 15.38
CA ALA A 3 7.10 -1.37 15.83
C ALA A 3 8.02 -1.51 17.06
N PHE A 4 9.33 -1.67 16.82
CA PHE A 4 10.32 -1.88 17.87
C PHE A 4 10.44 -0.66 18.79
N GLN A 5 10.26 0.54 18.23
CA GLN A 5 10.39 1.79 18.97
C GLN A 5 9.04 2.26 19.52
N GLN A 6 8.89 2.25 20.85
CA GLN A 6 7.69 2.68 21.55
C GLN A 6 7.81 4.09 22.17
N ARG A 7 9.05 4.60 22.31
CA ARG A 7 9.37 5.90 22.91
C ARG A 7 10.40 6.65 22.07
N ALA A 8 10.38 7.97 22.17
CA ALA A 8 11.28 8.88 21.47
C ALA A 8 11.80 9.97 22.42
N GLY A 9 12.92 10.60 22.07
CA GLY A 9 13.56 11.66 22.85
C GLY A 9 14.90 11.23 23.46
N LYS A 10 15.73 12.20 23.87
CA LYS A 10 17.09 11.98 24.40
C LYS A 10 17.11 11.03 25.61
N ARG A 11 16.03 11.01 26.39
CA ARG A 11 15.82 10.11 27.54
C ARG A 11 14.53 9.28 27.44
N SER A 12 14.01 9.06 26.22
CA SER A 12 12.77 8.28 25.99
C SER A 12 11.50 8.87 26.64
N GLU A 13 11.46 10.19 26.82
CA GLU A 13 10.37 10.90 27.53
C GLU A 13 9.05 10.88 26.74
N LYS A 14 9.11 10.89 25.41
CA LYS A 14 7.90 10.95 24.56
C LYS A 14 7.42 9.55 24.21
N LYS A 15 6.28 9.14 24.76
CA LYS A 15 5.60 7.91 24.34
C LYS A 15 5.06 8.09 22.93
N ILE A 16 5.49 7.24 22.00
CA ILE A 16 4.92 7.23 20.65
C ILE A 16 3.50 6.69 20.80
N PRO A 17 2.47 7.35 20.27
CA PRO A 17 1.10 6.84 20.32
C PRO A 17 1.01 5.58 19.44
N VAL A 18 1.22 4.42 20.05
CA VAL A 18 1.09 3.11 19.43
C VAL A 18 -0.37 2.69 19.56
N GLY A 19 -1.15 2.88 18.50
CA GLY A 19 -2.57 2.59 18.53
C GLY A 19 -3.19 2.52 17.13
N LYS A 20 -4.42 2.01 17.06
CA LYS A 20 -5.26 2.12 15.85
C LYS A 20 -5.67 3.57 15.73
N LEU A 21 -5.40 4.21 14.61
CA LEU A 21 -5.98 5.53 14.33
C LEU A 21 -7.22 5.30 13.45
N PHE A 22 -8.39 5.73 13.94
CA PHE A 22 -9.70 5.46 13.32
C PHE A 22 -9.96 3.97 13.04
N GLY A 23 -9.49 3.06 13.91
CA GLY A 23 -9.69 1.61 13.75
C GLY A 23 -8.76 0.93 12.73
N LEU A 24 -7.96 1.70 11.99
CA LEU A 24 -7.05 1.22 10.96
C LEU A 24 -5.63 1.02 11.49
N ARG A 25 -4.94 0.04 10.91
CA ARG A 25 -3.52 -0.26 11.11
C ARG A 25 -2.82 -0.27 9.75
N LYS A 26 -1.49 -0.15 9.76
CA LYS A 26 -0.64 -0.39 8.57
C LYS A 26 -1.04 -1.71 7.89
N PHE A 27 -0.98 -1.82 6.57
CA PHE A 27 -1.32 -3.02 5.80
C PHE A 27 -2.78 -3.51 5.91
N ASP A 28 -3.69 -2.76 6.55
CA ASP A 28 -5.11 -3.02 6.38
C ASP A 28 -5.52 -2.64 4.95
N ILE A 29 -6.47 -3.39 4.38
CA ILE A 29 -7.08 -3.05 3.09
C ILE A 29 -8.28 -2.17 3.36
N ILE A 30 -8.27 -0.99 2.74
CA ILE A 30 -9.33 -0.01 2.88
C ILE A 30 -9.87 0.39 1.51
N LYS A 31 -11.16 0.67 1.46
CA LYS A 31 -11.85 1.30 0.33
C LYS A 31 -12.08 2.76 0.66
N THR A 32 -11.68 3.62 -0.25
CA THR A 32 -11.88 5.08 -0.17
C THR A 32 -12.41 5.56 -1.52
N ILE A 33 -12.97 6.77 -1.57
CA ILE A 33 -13.28 7.49 -2.83
C ILE A 33 -12.13 7.46 -3.85
N LYS A 34 -10.88 7.54 -3.39
CA LYS A 34 -9.70 7.58 -4.27
C LYS A 34 -9.27 6.20 -4.77
N GLY A 35 -9.92 5.12 -4.33
CA GLY A 35 -9.60 3.74 -4.71
C GLY A 35 -9.49 2.79 -3.52
N VAL A 36 -9.17 1.54 -3.85
CA VAL A 36 -8.94 0.46 -2.88
C VAL A 36 -7.44 0.18 -2.79
N GLY A 37 -6.91 0.03 -1.58
CA GLY A 37 -5.52 -0.36 -1.40
C GLY A 37 -5.11 -0.58 0.05
N PHE A 38 -3.81 -0.76 0.26
CA PHE A 38 -3.22 -1.01 1.56
C PHE A 38 -2.79 0.29 2.25
N VAL A 39 -3.02 0.35 3.57
CA VAL A 39 -2.49 1.44 4.39
C VAL A 39 -0.96 1.33 4.48
N LYS A 40 -0.24 2.20 3.77
CA LYS A 40 1.23 2.26 3.83
C LYS A 40 1.73 2.83 5.16
N GLY A 41 1.04 3.86 5.66
CA GLY A 41 1.44 4.55 6.88
C GLY A 41 0.56 5.74 7.19
N LYS A 42 0.78 6.30 8.38
CA LYS A 42 0.14 7.51 8.87
C LYS A 42 1.09 8.69 8.73
N SER A 43 0.61 9.80 8.19
CA SER A 43 1.31 11.08 8.21
C SER A 43 1.19 11.76 9.59
N SER A 44 2.13 12.63 9.95
CA SER A 44 2.06 13.44 11.18
C SER A 44 0.77 14.26 11.27
N SER A 45 0.26 14.72 10.13
CA SER A 45 -0.99 15.47 9.97
C SER A 45 -2.27 14.66 10.13
N GLY A 46 -2.19 13.35 10.39
CA GLY A 46 -3.37 12.50 10.64
C GLY A 46 -4.02 11.92 9.39
N PHE A 47 -3.44 12.13 8.20
CA PHE A 47 -3.86 11.49 6.96
C PHE A 47 -3.18 10.13 6.76
N PHE A 48 -3.78 9.30 5.92
CA PHE A 48 -3.23 7.98 5.56
C PHE A 48 -2.76 7.97 4.12
N ALA A 49 -1.61 7.34 3.90
CA ALA A 49 -1.12 7.01 2.58
C ALA A 49 -1.58 5.60 2.19
N ILE A 50 -2.12 5.47 0.97
CA ILE A 50 -2.57 4.21 0.41
C ILE A 50 -1.64 3.81 -0.74
N SER A 51 -1.27 2.52 -0.78
CA SER A 51 -0.49 1.94 -1.86
C SER A 51 -1.08 0.62 -2.34
N ASP A 52 -0.73 0.24 -3.57
CA ASP A 52 -1.00 -1.08 -4.11
C ASP A 52 -0.03 -2.13 -3.52
N ILE A 53 -0.23 -3.42 -3.85
CA ILE A 53 0.63 -4.52 -3.43
C ILE A 53 2.08 -4.38 -3.93
N PHE A 54 2.27 -3.73 -5.07
CA PHE A 54 3.59 -3.43 -5.64
C PHE A 54 4.25 -2.19 -5.01
N GLY A 55 3.61 -1.55 -4.02
CA GLY A 55 4.15 -0.37 -3.34
C GLY A 55 3.92 0.96 -4.07
N ASN A 56 3.31 0.92 -5.26
CA ASN A 56 2.87 2.09 -6.02
C ASN A 56 1.89 2.92 -5.20
N LYS A 57 2.13 4.24 -5.11
CA LYS A 57 1.35 5.16 -4.29
C LYS A 57 0.05 5.52 -5.01
N ILE A 58 -1.08 5.08 -4.47
CA ILE A 58 -2.41 5.42 -4.99
C ILE A 58 -2.82 6.81 -4.51
N SER A 59 -2.62 7.08 -3.21
CA SER A 59 -2.90 8.40 -2.66
C SER A 59 -2.04 8.73 -1.46
N ALA A 60 -1.62 9.99 -1.36
CA ALA A 60 -0.82 10.51 -0.25
C ALA A 60 -1.67 10.91 0.96
N SER A 61 -2.87 11.43 0.70
CA SER A 61 -3.72 12.08 1.70
C SER A 61 -5.14 11.55 1.60
N VAL A 62 -5.42 10.50 2.35
CA VAL A 62 -6.79 10.01 2.55
C VAL A 62 -7.29 10.47 3.91
N ASN A 63 -8.43 11.16 3.88
CA ASN A 63 -9.17 11.54 5.07
C ASN A 63 -10.09 10.38 5.48
N VAL A 64 -9.70 9.66 6.52
CA VAL A 64 -10.42 8.47 7.01
C VAL A 64 -11.74 8.83 7.70
N LYS A 65 -11.95 10.10 8.12
CA LYS A 65 -13.18 10.52 8.80
C LYS A 65 -14.41 10.56 7.91
N LYS A 66 -14.26 10.78 6.60
CA LYS A 66 -15.41 11.09 5.75
C LYS A 66 -16.01 9.84 5.09
N ILE A 67 -15.23 8.99 4.42
CA ILE A 67 -15.73 7.78 3.74
C ILE A 67 -14.58 6.77 3.61
N CYS A 68 -14.36 5.94 4.63
CA CYS A 68 -13.34 4.89 4.59
C CYS A 68 -13.89 3.60 5.21
N GLU A 69 -14.07 2.58 4.37
CA GLU A 69 -14.50 1.26 4.80
C GLU A 69 -13.31 0.32 4.88
N ARG A 70 -13.19 -0.40 6.00
CA ARG A 70 -12.19 -1.45 6.15
C ARG A 70 -12.69 -2.72 5.49
N LEU A 71 -12.09 -3.10 4.37
CA LEU A 71 -12.43 -4.34 3.66
C LEU A 71 -11.81 -5.57 4.33
N ARG A 72 -10.55 -5.45 4.77
CA ARG A 72 -9.83 -6.60 5.34
C ARG A 72 -8.83 -6.17 6.40
N ALA A 73 -8.80 -6.90 7.50
CA ALA A 73 -7.77 -6.76 8.51
C ALA A 73 -6.42 -7.30 8.01
N ARG A 74 -5.33 -6.72 8.52
CA ARG A 74 -3.96 -7.21 8.32
C ARG A 74 -3.86 -8.69 8.66
N LYS A 75 -3.29 -9.46 7.74
CA LYS A 75 -2.83 -10.84 7.96
C LYS A 75 -1.33 -10.86 8.24
N SER A 76 -0.83 -11.95 8.81
CA SER A 76 0.61 -12.19 9.02
C SER A 76 1.40 -12.09 7.70
N THR A 77 0.81 -12.60 6.61
CA THR A 77 1.37 -12.54 5.26
C THR A 77 0.52 -11.63 4.37
N LEU A 78 1.17 -10.70 3.66
CA LEU A 78 0.52 -9.77 2.74
C LEU A 78 0.22 -10.46 1.39
N ILE A 79 -0.78 -11.33 1.36
CA ILE A 79 -1.21 -12.04 0.15
C ILE A 79 -2.47 -11.38 -0.39
N GLN A 80 -2.43 -10.95 -1.65
CA GLN A 80 -3.61 -10.58 -2.42
C GLN A 80 -3.82 -11.64 -3.50
N GLN A 81 -4.98 -12.31 -3.48
CA GLN A 81 -5.38 -13.10 -4.63
C GLN A 81 -5.58 -12.13 -5.80
N ARG A 82 -4.65 -12.16 -6.75
CA ARG A 82 -4.85 -11.52 -8.04
C ARG A 82 -5.91 -12.39 -8.70
N ARG A 83 -7.19 -11.96 -8.67
CA ARG A 83 -8.16 -12.55 -9.58
C ARG A 83 -7.64 -12.22 -10.97
N THR A 84 -7.00 -13.19 -11.60
CA THR A 84 -6.80 -13.18 -13.04
C THR A 84 -8.21 -13.20 -13.59
N TRP A 85 -8.76 -12.03 -13.85
CA TRP A 85 -9.79 -11.93 -14.84
C TRP A 85 -9.15 -12.52 -16.09
N LYS A 86 -9.70 -13.64 -16.57
CA LYS A 86 -9.34 -14.12 -17.88
C LYS A 86 -9.76 -13.00 -18.82
N LEU A 87 -8.78 -12.29 -19.37
CA LEU A 87 -8.97 -11.71 -20.68
C LEU A 87 -9.22 -12.87 -21.61
N THR A 88 -10.50 -13.13 -21.84
CA THR A 88 -10.98 -13.50 -23.16
C THR A 88 -10.42 -12.46 -24.14
N HIS A 89 -9.37 -12.89 -24.85
CA HIS A 89 -8.71 -12.27 -26.00
C HIS A 89 -7.91 -10.96 -25.79
N SER A 90 -6.83 -10.88 -26.57
CA SER A 90 -5.81 -9.82 -26.74
C SER A 90 -4.89 -9.47 -25.57
N SER A 91 -3.70 -10.06 -25.64
CA SER A 91 -2.43 -9.57 -25.10
C SER A 91 -2.23 -8.06 -25.40
N PRO A 92 -1.87 -7.20 -24.43
CA PRO A 92 -1.20 -5.95 -24.71
C PRO A 92 0.31 -6.22 -24.82
N GLU A 93 0.81 -6.06 -26.02
CA GLU A 93 2.19 -6.22 -26.43
C GLU A 93 3.17 -5.47 -25.50
N LEU A 94 4.17 -6.19 -24.99
CA LEU A 94 5.39 -5.58 -24.48
C LEU A 94 6.12 -4.98 -25.69
N LYS A 95 6.10 -3.64 -25.81
CA LYS A 95 6.91 -2.93 -26.80
C LYS A 95 8.40 -3.23 -26.59
N THR A 96 8.95 -3.87 -27.60
CA THR A 96 10.35 -4.12 -27.93
C THR A 96 11.26 -2.93 -27.60
N GLN A 97 12.35 -3.19 -26.88
CA GLN A 97 13.60 -2.45 -27.05
C GLN A 97 14.63 -3.44 -27.60
N GLY A 98 15.14 -3.13 -28.80
CA GLY A 98 15.89 -4.05 -29.64
C GLY A 98 17.29 -4.36 -29.13
N PHE A 99 17.73 -5.57 -29.45
CA PHE A 99 19.15 -5.94 -29.50
C PHE A 99 19.53 -6.05 -30.98
N PRO A 100 20.60 -5.39 -31.46
CA PRO A 100 21.01 -5.46 -32.86
C PRO A 100 21.65 -6.82 -33.17
N SER A 101 21.29 -7.38 -34.32
CA SER A 101 21.93 -8.57 -34.91
C SER A 101 23.09 -8.14 -35.80
N GLU A 102 24.33 -8.45 -35.42
CA GLU A 102 25.45 -8.52 -36.38
C GLU A 102 25.42 -9.90 -37.05
N GLY A 103 25.36 -9.87 -38.38
CA GLY A 103 25.19 -11.05 -39.23
C GLY A 103 26.46 -11.86 -39.38
N PHE A 104 26.27 -13.17 -39.57
CA PHE A 104 27.30 -14.09 -40.02
C PHE A 104 26.83 -14.74 -41.33
N THR A 105 27.40 -14.27 -42.43
CA THR A 105 27.65 -15.01 -43.67
C THR A 105 28.99 -14.55 -44.19
#